data_AF-A0A6I0ZY62-F1
#
_entry.id   AF-A0A6I0ZY62-F1
#
_cell.length_a   1.000
_cell.length_b   1.000
_cell.length_c   1.000
_cell.angle_alpha   90.00
_cell.angle_beta   90.00
_cell.angle_gamma   90.00
#
_symmetry.space_group_name_H-M   'P 1'
#
loop_
_entity.id
_entity.type
_entity.pdbx_description
1 polymer ?
#
loop_
_entity_poly.entity_id
_entity_poly.type
_entity_poly.pdbx_seq_one_letter_code
_entity_poly.pdbx_strand_id
1 'polypeptide(L)'
;MAKQNRNIIFTTIAIEAETDKLIEKLCKRYSLKKGEIVKLAFLYLDKAHLNPADAPESVKSELAKINRRQDDIIRFIRKYEEDQLNPMIRTSHSIAVKFDASVKEQKELIISEINISRELQDNVLKKISETFNQHAGVINNQAKQINDLSKTINSSLQKQEQNNSKLLKLISLYSDLATCGVMDGKRKENLKAEINDLISE
;
A
#
# COMPACT_ATOMS: atom_id res chain seq x y z
N MET A 1 -21.67 -89.63 -3.12
CA MET A 1 -21.78 -88.27 -2.58
C MET A 1 -22.82 -87.51 -3.38
N ALA A 2 -23.67 -86.76 -2.68
CA ALA A 2 -25.05 -86.42 -3.04
C ALA A 2 -25.23 -85.62 -4.35
N LYS A 3 -26.16 -86.09 -5.20
CA LYS A 3 -26.82 -85.23 -6.19
C LYS A 3 -27.63 -84.19 -5.41
N GLN A 4 -27.19 -82.93 -5.45
CA GLN A 4 -27.99 -81.80 -4.99
C GLN A 4 -29.29 -81.76 -5.81
N ASN A 5 -30.34 -82.32 -5.25
CA ASN A 5 -31.69 -82.26 -5.81
C ASN A 5 -32.20 -80.83 -5.52
N ARG A 6 -31.91 -79.87 -6.41
CA ARG A 6 -32.65 -78.62 -6.42
C ARG A 6 -34.11 -79.02 -6.67
N ASN A 7 -34.99 -78.81 -5.69
CA ASN A 7 -36.44 -78.96 -5.86
C ASN A 7 -36.91 -77.96 -6.93
N ILE A 8 -36.79 -78.34 -8.21
CA ILE A 8 -37.34 -77.57 -9.32
C ILE A 8 -38.82 -77.94 -9.38
N ILE A 9 -39.67 -77.04 -8.88
CA ILE A 9 -41.12 -77.17 -8.99
C ILE A 9 -41.48 -76.87 -10.44
N PHE A 10 -41.91 -77.88 -11.20
CA PHE A 10 -42.42 -77.68 -12.55
C PHE A 10 -43.86 -77.20 -12.48
N THR A 11 -44.11 -76.00 -13.00
CA THR A 11 -45.47 -75.45 -13.14
C THR A 11 -45.81 -75.44 -14.63
N THR A 12 -46.91 -76.10 -14.99
CA THR A 12 -47.39 -76.15 -16.38
C THR A 12 -48.35 -74.99 -16.62
N ILE A 13 -48.10 -74.21 -17.67
CA ILE A 13 -49.00 -73.15 -18.14
C ILE A 13 -49.56 -73.59 -19.50
N ALA A 14 -50.88 -73.59 -19.63
CA ALA A 14 -51.51 -73.83 -20.93
C ALA A 14 -51.41 -72.55 -21.78
N ILE A 15 -50.98 -72.71 -23.03
CA ILE A 15 -50.80 -71.61 -23.99
C ILE A 15 -51.78 -71.85 -25.15
N GLU A 16 -52.47 -70.82 -25.59
CA GLU A 16 -53.36 -70.88 -26.74
C GLU A 16 -52.59 -71.15 -28.04
N ALA A 17 -53.22 -71.84 -28.99
CA ALA A 17 -52.61 -72.24 -30.26
C ALA A 17 -52.05 -71.05 -31.08
N GLU A 18 -52.64 -69.85 -30.95
CA GLU A 18 -52.13 -68.64 -31.62
C GLU A 18 -50.80 -68.17 -31.03
N THR A 19 -50.70 -68.19 -29.71
CA THR A 19 -49.48 -67.80 -28.99
C THR A 19 -48.38 -68.84 -29.21
N ASP A 20 -48.71 -70.13 -29.30
CA ASP A 20 -47.74 -71.18 -29.62
C ASP A 20 -47.14 -71.01 -31.03
N LYS A 21 -47.96 -70.64 -32.03
CA LYS A 21 -47.48 -70.30 -33.39
C LYS A 21 -46.51 -69.12 -33.39
N LEU A 22 -46.77 -68.10 -32.56
CA LEU A 22 -45.89 -66.95 -32.41
C LEU A 22 -44.54 -67.37 -31.80
N ILE A 23 -44.57 -68.17 -30.74
CA ILE A 23 -43.37 -68.73 -30.10
C ILE A 23 -42.58 -69.55 -31.12
N GLU A 24 -43.23 -70.39 -31.92
CA GLU A 24 -42.56 -71.16 -32.98
C GLU A 24 -41.89 -70.28 -34.04
N LYS A 25 -42.55 -69.20 -34.46
CA LYS A 25 -41.99 -68.24 -35.42
C LYS A 25 -40.74 -67.55 -34.85
N LEU A 26 -40.77 -67.18 -33.57
CA LEU A 26 -39.61 -66.59 -32.88
C LEU A 26 -38.49 -67.61 -32.68
N CYS A 27 -38.84 -68.86 -32.31
CA CYS A 27 -37.89 -69.97 -32.20
C CYS A 27 -37.15 -70.21 -33.52
N LYS A 28 -37.87 -70.20 -34.66
CA LYS A 28 -37.26 -70.33 -35.99
C LYS A 28 -36.38 -69.15 -36.37
N ARG A 29 -36.79 -67.91 -36.03
CA ARG A 29 -36.03 -66.69 -36.35
C ARG A 29 -34.69 -66.62 -35.63
N TYR A 30 -34.68 -66.98 -34.34
CA TYR A 30 -33.50 -66.86 -33.49
C TYR A 30 -32.78 -68.20 -33.27
N SER A 31 -33.25 -69.28 -33.91
CA SER A 31 -32.71 -70.65 -33.77
C SER A 31 -32.65 -71.14 -32.32
N LEU A 32 -33.71 -70.89 -31.55
CA LEU A 32 -33.81 -71.25 -30.12
C LEU A 32 -34.90 -72.29 -29.87
N LYS A 33 -34.75 -73.08 -28.79
CA LYS A 33 -35.81 -74.01 -28.34
C LYS A 33 -36.93 -73.24 -27.61
N LYS A 34 -38.17 -73.77 -27.63
CA LYS A 34 -39.34 -73.15 -26.98
C LYS A 34 -39.09 -72.82 -25.49
N GLY A 35 -38.44 -73.69 -24.73
CA GLY A 35 -38.14 -73.41 -23.32
C GLY A 35 -37.07 -72.32 -23.11
N GLU A 36 -36.10 -72.22 -24.03
CA GLU A 36 -35.00 -71.25 -23.94
C GLU A 36 -35.48 -69.84 -24.28
N ILE A 37 -36.31 -69.70 -25.31
CA ILE A 37 -36.82 -68.40 -25.73
C ILE A 37 -37.75 -67.79 -24.68
N VAL A 38 -38.56 -68.61 -24.01
CA VAL A 38 -39.46 -68.17 -22.93
C VAL A 38 -38.64 -67.70 -21.73
N LYS A 39 -37.60 -68.46 -21.32
CA LYS A 39 -36.71 -68.05 -20.24
C LYS A 39 -35.99 -66.73 -20.54
N LEU A 40 -35.49 -66.58 -21.76
CA LEU A 40 -34.80 -65.35 -22.18
C LEU A 40 -35.75 -64.16 -22.29
N ALA A 41 -37.00 -64.37 -22.71
CA ALA A 41 -38.01 -63.32 -22.79
C ALA A 41 -38.33 -62.75 -21.39
N PHE A 42 -38.57 -63.61 -20.40
CA PHE A 42 -38.80 -63.14 -19.02
C PHE A 42 -37.57 -62.47 -18.42
N LEU A 43 -36.37 -62.99 -18.67
CA LEU A 43 -35.12 -62.32 -18.26
C LEU A 43 -34.92 -60.97 -18.94
N TYR A 44 -35.35 -60.83 -20.19
CA TYR A 44 -35.27 -59.57 -20.93
C TYR A 44 -36.25 -58.55 -20.36
N LEU A 45 -37.50 -58.95 -20.06
CA LEU A 45 -38.49 -58.07 -19.42
C LEU A 45 -38.00 -57.57 -18.06
N ASP A 46 -37.43 -58.47 -17.24
CA ASP A 46 -36.87 -58.14 -15.93
C ASP A 46 -35.67 -57.19 -16.03
N LYS A 47 -34.71 -57.50 -16.91
CA LYS A 47 -33.50 -56.67 -17.10
C LYS A 47 -33.76 -55.31 -17.77
N ALA A 48 -34.72 -55.25 -18.68
CA ALA A 48 -35.08 -54.03 -19.40
C ALA A 48 -36.15 -53.21 -18.66
N HIS A 49 -36.64 -53.70 -17.51
CA HIS A 49 -37.73 -53.10 -16.74
C HIS A 49 -38.95 -52.74 -17.60
N LEU A 50 -39.29 -53.61 -18.56
CA LEU A 50 -40.40 -53.40 -19.49
C LEU A 50 -41.67 -54.00 -18.91
N ASN A 51 -42.76 -53.23 -18.91
CA ASN A 51 -44.08 -53.73 -18.59
C ASN A 51 -44.68 -54.40 -19.84
N PRO A 52 -44.93 -55.73 -19.85
CA PRO A 52 -45.51 -56.42 -21.00
C PRO A 52 -46.97 -56.02 -21.27
N ALA A 53 -47.64 -55.34 -20.32
CA ALA A 53 -49.00 -54.81 -20.50
C ALA A 53 -49.03 -53.45 -21.23
N ASP A 54 -47.92 -52.71 -21.22
CA ASP A 54 -47.84 -51.41 -21.88
C ASP A 54 -47.43 -51.59 -23.35
N ALA A 55 -48.09 -50.87 -24.26
CA ALA A 55 -47.70 -50.87 -25.66
C ALA A 55 -46.24 -50.36 -25.76
N PRO A 56 -45.37 -51.02 -26.55
CA PRO A 56 -43.98 -50.62 -26.65
C PRO A 56 -43.89 -49.17 -27.17
N GLU A 57 -43.58 -48.22 -26.29
CA GLU A 57 -43.27 -46.86 -26.70
C GLU A 57 -42.05 -46.90 -27.63
N SER A 58 -42.19 -46.32 -28.82
CA SER A 58 -41.11 -46.31 -29.79
C SER A 58 -39.90 -45.55 -29.21
N VAL A 59 -38.68 -46.07 -29.37
CA VAL A 59 -37.44 -45.35 -29.01
C VAL A 59 -37.43 -43.92 -29.57
N LYS A 60 -38.10 -43.71 -30.71
CA LYS A 60 -38.29 -42.40 -31.34
C LYS A 60 -39.12 -41.42 -30.49
N SER A 61 -40.17 -41.87 -29.79
CA SER A 61 -41.00 -41.00 -28.95
C SER A 61 -40.26 -40.60 -27.67
N GLU A 62 -39.53 -41.51 -27.05
CA GLU A 62 -38.68 -41.22 -25.89
C GLU A 62 -37.56 -40.23 -26.23
N LEU A 63 -36.86 -40.44 -27.35
CA LEU A 63 -35.86 -39.47 -27.84
C LEU A 63 -36.48 -38.09 -28.12
N ALA A 64 -37.69 -38.05 -28.67
CA ALA A 64 -38.39 -36.78 -28.91
C ALA A 64 -38.75 -36.07 -27.59
N LYS A 65 -39.17 -36.79 -26.55
CA LYS A 65 -39.41 -36.22 -25.21
C LYS A 65 -38.13 -35.65 -24.61
N ILE A 66 -37.01 -36.38 -24.71
CA ILE A 66 -35.70 -35.94 -24.22
C ILE A 66 -35.24 -34.68 -24.96
N ASN A 67 -35.33 -34.64 -26.29
CA ASN A 67 -34.93 -33.47 -27.08
C ASN A 67 -35.75 -32.23 -26.71
N ARG A 68 -37.07 -32.36 -26.51
CA ARG A 68 -37.91 -31.24 -26.06
C ARG A 68 -37.45 -30.70 -24.70
N ARG A 69 -37.13 -31.58 -23.74
CA ARG A 69 -36.62 -31.17 -22.43
C ARG A 69 -35.26 -30.49 -22.55
N GLN A 70 -34.39 -30.95 -23.44
CA GLN A 70 -33.11 -30.31 -23.72
C GLN A 70 -33.30 -28.91 -24.32
N ASP A 71 -34.19 -28.75 -25.30
CA ASP A 71 -34.52 -27.46 -25.90
C ASP A 71 -35.04 -26.47 -24.86
N ASP A 72 -35.89 -26.93 -23.94
CA ASP A 72 -36.41 -26.08 -22.86
C ASP A 72 -35.31 -25.65 -21.88
N ILE A 73 -34.36 -26.54 -21.55
CA ILE A 73 -33.19 -26.20 -20.73
C ILE A 73 -32.31 -25.18 -21.44
N ILE A 74 -32.02 -25.38 -22.73
CA ILE A 74 -31.22 -24.44 -23.53
C ILE A 74 -31.91 -23.07 -23.57
N ARG A 75 -33.23 -23.04 -23.76
CA ARG A 75 -34.02 -21.80 -23.76
C ARG A 75 -33.96 -21.10 -22.41
N PHE A 76 -34.05 -21.85 -21.31
CA PHE A 76 -33.92 -21.32 -19.96
C PHE A 76 -32.54 -20.68 -19.71
N ILE A 77 -31.46 -21.38 -20.09
CA ILE A 77 -30.09 -20.88 -19.92
C ILE A 77 -29.89 -19.59 -20.71
N ARG A 78 -30.25 -19.57 -22.00
CA ARG A 78 -30.11 -18.38 -22.85
C ARG A 78 -30.89 -17.19 -22.31
N LYS A 79 -32.12 -17.43 -21.85
CA LYS A 79 -32.95 -16.39 -21.23
C LYS A 79 -32.29 -15.83 -19.97
N TYR A 80 -31.77 -16.69 -19.10
CA TYR A 80 -31.07 -16.25 -17.90
C TYR A 80 -29.78 -15.47 -18.21
N GLU A 81 -29.02 -15.92 -19.21
CA GLU A 81 -27.82 -15.21 -19.67
C GLU A 81 -28.16 -13.81 -20.19
N GLU A 82 -29.23 -13.69 -20.99
CA GLU A 82 -29.67 -12.42 -21.57
C GLU A 82 -30.26 -11.47 -20.52
N ASP A 83 -31.17 -11.96 -19.67
CA ASP A 83 -31.92 -11.14 -18.72
C ASP A 83 -31.11 -10.77 -17.47
N GLN A 84 -30.16 -11.61 -17.05
CA GLN A 84 -29.45 -11.46 -15.78
C GLN A 84 -27.93 -11.32 -15.97
N LEU A 85 -27.28 -12.34 -16.56
CA LEU A 85 -25.82 -12.42 -16.56
C LEU A 85 -25.17 -11.30 -17.40
N ASN A 86 -25.65 -11.07 -18.61
CA ASN A 86 -25.12 -10.07 -19.52
C ASN A 86 -25.25 -8.64 -18.96
N PRO A 87 -26.42 -8.22 -18.41
CA PRO A 87 -26.54 -6.95 -17.69
C PRO A 87 -25.57 -6.83 -16.51
N MET A 88 -25.41 -7.89 -15.69
CA MET A 88 -24.46 -7.86 -14.57
C MET A 88 -23.02 -7.65 -15.04
N ILE A 89 -22.60 -8.34 -16.10
CA ILE A 89 -21.27 -8.17 -16.70
C ILE A 89 -21.09 -6.73 -17.21
N ARG A 90 -22.08 -6.17 -17.92
CA ARG A 90 -22.03 -4.78 -18.41
C ARG A 90 -21.95 -3.77 -17.28
N THR A 91 -22.76 -3.92 -16.23
CA THR A 91 -22.74 -3.05 -15.05
C THR A 91 -21.40 -3.16 -14.33
N SER A 92 -20.89 -4.38 -14.11
CA SER A 92 -19.58 -4.59 -13.49
C SER A 92 -18.45 -3.95 -14.30
N HIS A 93 -18.49 -4.06 -15.64
CA HIS A 93 -17.52 -3.42 -16.51
C HIS A 93 -17.61 -1.89 -16.44
N SER A 94 -18.83 -1.34 -16.46
CA SER A 94 -19.04 0.11 -16.32
C SER A 94 -18.52 0.65 -14.99
N ILE A 95 -18.74 -0.09 -13.89
CA ILE A 95 -18.20 0.25 -12.57
C ILE A 95 -16.66 0.24 -12.60
N ALA A 96 -16.05 -0.80 -13.17
CA ALA A 96 -14.59 -0.89 -13.27
C ALA A 96 -13.98 0.28 -14.05
N VAL A 97 -14.58 0.65 -15.19
CA VAL A 97 -14.12 1.79 -16.00
C VAL A 97 -14.26 3.12 -15.23
N LYS A 98 -15.39 3.34 -14.57
CA LYS A 98 -15.59 4.56 -13.76
C LYS A 98 -14.62 4.63 -12.59
N PHE A 99 -14.39 3.50 -11.91
CA PHE A 99 -13.44 3.40 -10.82
C PHE A 99 -12.01 3.71 -11.28
N ASP A 100 -11.55 3.12 -12.39
CA ASP A 100 -10.23 3.40 -12.96
C ASP A 100 -10.06 4.89 -13.32
N ALA A 101 -11.10 5.51 -13.90
CA ALA A 101 -11.08 6.95 -14.20
C ALA A 101 -10.96 7.80 -12.93
N SER A 102 -11.77 7.52 -11.90
CA SER A 102 -11.71 8.25 -10.63
C SER A 102 -10.37 8.07 -9.92
N VAL A 103 -9.78 6.87 -9.94
CA VAL A 103 -8.46 6.63 -9.34
C VAL A 103 -7.36 7.41 -10.07
N LYS A 104 -7.44 7.50 -11.41
CA LYS A 104 -6.50 8.31 -12.21
C LYS A 104 -6.62 9.80 -11.88
N GLU A 105 -7.84 10.32 -11.83
CA GLU A 105 -8.10 11.73 -11.47
C GLU A 105 -7.58 12.04 -10.06
N GLN A 106 -7.89 11.19 -9.08
CA GLN A 106 -7.39 11.35 -7.70
C GLN A 106 -5.86 11.30 -7.64
N LYS A 107 -5.22 10.42 -8.40
CA LYS A 107 -3.75 10.34 -8.48
C LYS A 107 -3.16 11.65 -8.99
N GLU A 108 -3.73 12.24 -10.02
CA GLU A 108 -3.29 13.53 -10.58
C GLU A 108 -3.46 14.67 -9.58
N LEU A 109 -4.60 14.74 -8.89
CA LEU A 109 -4.85 15.73 -7.84
C LEU A 109 -3.86 15.60 -6.68
N ILE A 110 -3.60 14.38 -6.22
CA ILE A 110 -2.62 14.14 -5.14
C ILE A 110 -1.22 14.58 -5.56
N ILE A 111 -0.80 14.28 -6.80
CA ILE A 111 0.49 14.72 -7.32
C ILE A 111 0.56 16.25 -7.37
N SER A 112 -0.51 16.91 -7.82
CA SER A 112 -0.59 18.37 -7.85
C SER A 112 -0.44 18.97 -6.45
N GLU A 113 -1.20 18.47 -5.46
CA GLU A 113 -1.13 18.94 -4.07
C GLU A 113 0.26 18.70 -3.44
N ILE A 114 0.86 17.54 -3.69
CA ILE A 114 2.23 17.24 -3.21
C ILE A 114 3.23 18.25 -3.79
N ASN A 115 3.13 18.57 -5.09
CA ASN A 115 4.03 19.51 -5.74
C ASN A 115 3.84 20.94 -5.21
N ILE A 116 2.59 21.40 -5.05
CA ILE A 116 2.27 22.72 -4.48
C ILE A 116 2.81 22.82 -3.04
N SER A 117 2.56 21.79 -2.23
CA SER A 117 3.06 21.74 -0.84
C SER A 117 4.59 21.78 -0.78
N ARG A 118 5.27 21.02 -1.66
CA ARG A 118 6.74 21.05 -1.76
C ARG A 118 7.26 22.44 -2.15
N GLU A 119 6.64 23.08 -3.15
CA GLU A 119 7.03 24.42 -3.58
C GLU A 119 6.84 25.46 -2.47
N LEU A 120 5.75 25.38 -1.71
CA LEU A 120 5.53 26.23 -0.54
C LEU A 120 6.61 26.01 0.53
N GLN A 121 6.95 24.75 0.82
CA GLN A 121 8.01 24.42 1.77
C GLN A 121 9.37 24.96 1.32
N ASP A 122 9.73 24.78 0.05
CA ASP A 122 10.98 25.29 -0.52
C ASP A 122 11.04 26.82 -0.43
N ASN A 123 9.94 27.50 -0.72
CA ASN A 123 9.83 28.96 -0.58
C ASN A 123 10.00 29.44 0.87
N VAL A 124 9.42 28.71 1.83
CA VAL A 124 9.59 29.01 3.26
C VAL A 124 11.04 28.81 3.69
N LEU A 125 11.66 27.69 3.31
CA LEU A 125 13.06 27.40 3.61
C LEU A 125 14.00 28.45 3.01
N LYS A 126 13.74 28.89 1.78
CA LYS A 126 14.49 29.96 1.13
C LYS A 126 14.39 31.27 1.91
N LYS A 127 13.18 31.69 2.29
CA LYS A 127 12.97 32.90 3.11
C LYS A 127 13.68 32.81 4.46
N ILE A 128 13.61 31.65 5.12
CA ILE A 128 14.33 31.41 6.36
C ILE A 128 15.84 31.59 6.13
N SER A 129 16.40 30.93 5.11
CA SER A 129 17.83 31.06 4.79
C SER A 129 18.25 32.51 4.52
N GLU A 130 17.45 33.27 3.78
CA GLU A 130 17.70 34.68 3.50
C GLU A 130 17.72 35.51 4.79
N THR A 131 16.72 35.31 5.67
CA THR A 131 16.66 36.02 6.96
C THR A 131 17.82 35.68 7.89
N PHE A 132 18.24 34.41 7.95
CA PHE A 132 19.41 33.98 8.72
C PHE A 132 20.70 34.59 8.18
N ASN A 133 20.87 34.67 6.86
CA ASN A 133 22.02 35.33 6.24
C ASN A 133 22.07 36.83 6.56
N GLN A 134 20.92 37.51 6.56
CA GLN A 134 20.82 38.91 6.99
C GLN A 134 21.22 39.08 8.46
N HIS A 135 20.71 38.21 9.35
CA HIS A 135 21.07 38.24 10.78
C HIS A 135 22.56 37.97 11.00
N ALA A 136 23.14 36.99 10.29
CA ALA A 136 24.57 36.70 10.35
C ALA A 136 25.41 37.93 9.93
N GLY A 137 24.97 38.68 8.91
CA GLY A 137 25.59 39.94 8.51
C GLY A 137 25.56 41.00 9.61
N VAL A 138 24.40 41.19 10.24
CA VAL A 138 24.25 42.13 11.37
C VAL A 138 25.13 41.73 12.56
N ILE A 139 25.12 40.45 12.95
CA ILE A 139 25.94 39.93 14.04
C ILE A 139 27.43 40.13 13.75
N ASN A 140 27.88 39.86 12.53
CA ASN A 140 29.29 40.05 12.16
C ASN A 140 29.71 41.53 12.23
N ASN A 141 28.83 42.45 11.80
CA ASN A 141 29.09 43.88 11.90
C ASN A 141 29.13 44.35 13.37
N GLN A 142 28.20 43.89 14.20
CA GLN A 142 28.20 44.17 15.65
C GLN A 142 29.44 43.60 16.34
N ALA A 143 29.87 42.37 16.00
CA ALA A 143 31.08 41.77 16.54
C ALA A 143 32.34 42.60 16.21
N LYS A 144 32.43 43.14 14.99
CA LYS A 144 33.51 44.08 14.61
C LYS A 144 33.49 45.35 15.47
N GLN A 145 32.33 45.98 15.61
CA GLN A 145 32.18 47.18 16.44
C GLN A 145 32.56 46.93 17.91
N ILE A 146 32.14 45.81 18.48
CA ILE A 146 32.50 45.41 19.86
C ILE A 146 34.02 45.22 19.98
N ASN A 147 34.67 44.58 18.99
CA ASN A 147 36.11 44.40 19.00
C ASN A 147 36.88 45.73 18.91
N ASP A 148 36.43 46.66 18.06
CA ASP A 148 37.06 47.98 17.93
C ASP A 148 36.85 48.84 19.19
N LEU A 149 35.65 48.78 19.79
CA LEU A 149 35.37 49.41 21.07
C LEU A 149 36.25 48.81 22.19
N SER A 150 36.38 47.49 22.25
CA SER A 150 37.23 46.81 23.23
C SER A 150 38.70 47.24 23.12
N LYS A 151 39.24 47.36 21.90
CA LYS A 151 40.60 47.91 21.67
C LYS A 151 40.74 49.34 22.17
N THR A 152 39.73 50.18 21.92
CA THR A 152 39.72 51.59 22.34
C THR A 152 39.68 51.72 23.86
N ILE A 153 38.87 50.89 24.52
CA ILE A 153 38.79 50.83 25.98
C ILE A 153 40.14 50.37 26.55
N ASN A 154 40.75 49.32 25.99
CA ASN A 154 42.03 48.81 26.46
C ASN A 154 43.16 49.85 26.31
N SER A 155 43.23 50.56 25.19
CA SER A 155 44.23 51.63 25.01
C SER A 155 44.00 52.83 25.92
N SER A 156 42.74 53.20 26.15
CA SER A 156 42.36 54.24 27.12
C SER A 156 42.74 53.83 28.54
N LEU A 157 42.51 52.56 28.91
CA LEU A 157 42.87 52.03 30.22
C LEU A 157 44.39 52.07 30.43
N GLN A 158 45.18 51.64 29.45
CA GLN A 158 46.64 51.73 29.50
C GLN A 158 47.15 53.16 29.65
N LYS A 159 46.57 54.11 28.88
CA LYS A 159 46.91 55.52 28.99
C LYS A 159 46.55 56.08 30.38
N GLN A 160 45.42 55.65 30.93
CA GLN A 160 45.02 56.03 32.28
C GLN A 160 45.98 55.46 33.35
N GLU A 161 46.39 54.20 33.24
CA GLU A 161 47.39 53.60 34.14
C GLU A 161 48.73 54.35 34.08
N GLN A 162 49.20 54.68 32.88
CA GLN A 162 50.41 55.49 32.68
C GLN A 162 50.26 56.87 33.33
N ASN A 163 49.16 57.58 33.07
CA ASN A 163 48.90 58.88 33.67
C ASN A 163 48.82 58.82 35.20
N ASN A 164 48.16 57.79 35.75
CA ASN A 164 48.08 57.58 37.19
C ASN A 164 49.47 57.31 37.80
N SER A 165 50.31 56.53 37.12
CA SER A 165 51.69 56.29 37.55
C SER A 165 52.54 57.57 37.52
N LYS A 166 52.40 58.40 36.47
CA LYS A 166 53.05 59.72 36.38
C LYS A 166 52.60 60.64 37.51
N LEU A 167 51.30 60.69 37.78
CA LEU A 167 50.73 61.48 38.87
C LEU A 167 51.31 61.07 40.23
N LEU A 168 51.37 59.76 40.51
CA LEU A 168 51.97 59.25 41.75
C LEU A 168 53.44 59.64 41.88
N LYS A 169 54.19 59.57 40.78
CA LYS A 169 55.61 59.96 40.75
C LYS A 169 55.81 61.47 40.94
N LEU A 170 54.94 62.29 40.35
CA LEU A 170 54.90 63.73 40.59
C LEU A 170 54.61 64.04 42.06
N ILE A 171 53.61 63.38 42.66
CA ILE A 171 53.30 63.54 44.09
C ILE A 171 54.52 63.22 44.96
N SER A 172 55.24 62.14 44.69
CA SER A 172 56.46 61.81 45.44
C SER A 172 57.56 62.87 45.28
N LEU A 173 57.82 63.35 44.05
CA LEU A 173 58.84 64.36 43.80
C LEU A 173 58.51 65.72 44.45
N TYR A 174 57.25 66.13 44.41
CA TYR A 174 56.79 67.35 45.10
C TYR A 174 56.89 67.21 46.62
N SER A 175 56.58 66.03 47.17
CA SER A 175 56.78 65.73 48.59
C SER A 175 58.26 65.83 48.98
N ASP A 176 59.15 65.21 48.21
CA ASP A 176 60.60 65.28 48.44
C ASP A 176 61.12 66.73 48.36
N LEU A 177 60.66 67.50 47.38
CA LEU A 177 61.01 68.91 47.23
C LEU A 177 60.56 69.75 48.44
N ALA A 178 59.37 69.49 48.98
CA ALA A 178 58.84 70.16 50.16
C ALA A 178 59.65 69.86 51.43
N THR A 179 60.25 68.67 51.53
CA THR A 179 61.11 68.29 52.67
C THR A 179 62.55 68.83 52.59
N CYS A 180 62.98 69.40 51.44
CA CYS A 180 64.34 69.90 51.25
C CYS A 180 64.63 71.19 52.07
N GLY A 181 65.74 71.20 52.81
CA GLY A 181 66.16 72.30 53.67
C GLY A 181 66.73 73.51 52.92
N VAL A 182 67.14 74.55 53.64
CA VAL A 182 67.68 75.81 53.05
C VAL A 182 69.06 75.59 52.41
N MET A 183 69.80 74.56 52.84
CA MET A 183 71.15 74.21 52.35
C MET A 183 71.15 73.27 51.12
N ASP A 184 69.99 72.75 50.69
CA ASP A 184 69.86 71.73 49.63
C ASP A 184 69.69 72.30 48.21
N GLY A 185 70.32 73.43 47.90
CA GLY A 185 70.07 74.20 46.66
C GLY A 185 70.19 73.37 45.37
N LYS A 186 71.27 72.57 45.22
CA LYS A 186 71.50 71.72 44.04
C LYS A 186 70.47 70.59 43.91
N ARG A 187 70.03 70.03 45.04
CA ARG A 187 69.01 68.97 45.05
C ARG A 187 67.64 69.53 44.70
N LYS A 188 67.31 70.75 45.14
CA LYS A 188 66.08 71.46 44.77
C LYS A 188 66.00 71.75 43.27
N GLU A 189 67.10 72.19 42.66
CA GLU A 189 67.13 72.43 41.20
C GLU A 189 66.95 71.14 40.40
N ASN A 190 67.63 70.06 40.80
CA ASN A 190 67.47 68.75 40.14
C ASN A 190 66.02 68.23 40.24
N LEU A 191 65.40 68.30 41.43
CA LEU A 191 64.00 67.90 41.61
C LEU A 191 63.05 68.76 40.77
N LYS A 192 63.30 70.06 40.65
CA LYS A 192 62.51 70.95 39.78
C LYS A 192 62.67 70.62 38.30
N ALA A 193 63.88 70.26 37.86
CA ALA A 193 64.12 69.80 36.49
C ALA A 193 63.36 68.49 36.20
N GLU A 194 63.45 67.50 37.09
CA GLU A 194 62.77 66.21 36.93
C GLU A 194 61.24 66.34 36.95
N ILE A 195 60.69 67.23 37.78
CA ILE A 195 59.25 67.57 37.78
C ILE A 195 58.85 68.21 36.44
N ASN A 196 59.62 69.18 35.94
CA ASN A 196 59.33 69.83 34.67
C ASN A 196 59.38 68.83 33.50
N ASP A 197 60.38 67.95 33.48
CA ASP A 197 60.52 66.91 32.46
C ASP A 197 59.30 65.97 32.49
N LEU A 198 58.88 65.49 33.66
CA LEU A 198 57.71 64.62 33.84
C LEU A 198 56.36 65.29 33.49
N ILE A 199 56.27 66.62 33.58
CA ILE A 199 55.07 67.38 33.17
C ILE A 199 55.06 67.61 31.65
N SER A 200 56.24 67.74 31.05
CA SER A 200 56.40 67.99 29.61
C SER A 200 56.31 66.73 28.73
N GLU A 201 56.38 65.55 29.33
CA GLU A 201 56.27 64.21 28.71
C GLU A 201 54.83 63.67 28.71
#